data_AF-A0A397HG21-F1
#
_entry.id   AF-A0A397HG21-F1
#
_cell.length_a   1.000
_cell.length_b   1.000
_cell.length_c   1.000
_cell.angle_alpha   90.00
_cell.angle_beta   90.00
_cell.angle_gamma   90.00
#
_symmetry.space_group_name_H-M   'P 1'
#
loop_
_entity.id
_entity.type
_entity.pdbx_description
1 polymer ?
#
loop_
_entity_poly.entity_id
_entity_poly.type
_entity_poly.pdbx_seq_one_letter_code
_entity_poly.pdbx_strand_id
1 'polypeptide(L)'
;MVYLYEGDLGHAVEVNIAICYSCDQIIYVDKRLGYKLYHNYKMEEHWHTNCTGNRHCDISFKEYMELKQKPEAEHDIFTRLAIYRYEFQIENLINRVKHIRETAKKI
;
A
#
# COMPACT_ATOMS: atom_id res chain seq x y z
N MET A 1 14.02 -14.63 7.20
CA MET A 1 12.84 -14.37 6.33
C MET A 1 13.24 -13.26 5.37
N VAL A 2 13.82 -13.45 4.18
CA VAL A 2 13.75 -14.50 3.14
C VAL A 2 12.41 -14.45 2.37
N TYR A 3 12.37 -13.45 1.48
CA TYR A 3 11.64 -13.33 0.20
C TYR A 3 10.14 -13.00 0.18
N LEU A 4 9.82 -11.70 0.15
CA LEU A 4 8.55 -11.18 -0.40
C LEU A 4 8.85 -10.32 -1.64
N TYR A 5 9.08 -10.98 -2.78
CA TYR A 5 9.00 -10.30 -4.10
C TYR A 5 8.18 -11.08 -5.15
N GLU A 6 7.73 -12.31 -4.82
CA GLU A 6 6.81 -13.09 -5.66
C GLU A 6 5.61 -13.66 -4.89
N GLY A 7 5.64 -13.67 -3.54
CA GLY A 7 4.61 -14.30 -2.70
C GLY A 7 3.44 -13.40 -2.25
N ASP A 8 3.62 -12.07 -2.22
CA ASP A 8 2.59 -11.09 -1.85
C ASP A 8 1.83 -10.54 -3.07
N LEU A 9 2.07 -11.11 -4.24
CA LEU A 9 1.39 -10.74 -5.46
C LEU A 9 1.14 -12.03 -6.24
N GLY A 10 -0.01 -12.65 -6.03
CA GLY A 10 -0.57 -13.67 -6.91
C GLY A 10 -0.84 -13.05 -8.28
N HIS A 11 0.21 -12.88 -9.07
CA HIS A 11 0.14 -12.30 -10.40
C HIS A 11 -0.27 -13.36 -11.40
N ALA A 12 -1.54 -13.36 -11.77
CA ALA A 12 -1.96 -13.97 -13.02
C ALA A 12 -1.78 -12.93 -14.14
N VAL A 13 -0.55 -12.82 -14.68
CA VAL A 13 -0.15 -11.87 -15.74
C VAL A 13 -1.03 -11.98 -16.99
N GLU A 14 -1.71 -13.11 -17.19
CA GLU A 14 -2.62 -13.34 -18.30
C GLU A 14 -3.96 -12.59 -18.17
N VAL A 15 -4.45 -12.28 -16.96
CA VAL A 15 -5.86 -11.86 -16.74
C VAL A 15 -6.07 -10.44 -16.17
N ASN A 16 -5.05 -9.57 -16.15
CA ASN A 16 -5.20 -8.15 -15.75
C ASN A 16 -5.72 -7.95 -14.32
N ILE A 17 -5.39 -8.89 -13.42
CA ILE A 17 -5.84 -8.86 -12.03
C ILE A 17 -4.62 -8.90 -11.11
N ALA A 18 -4.62 -8.01 -10.12
CA ALA A 18 -3.77 -8.07 -8.95
C ALA A 18 -4.62 -8.27 -7.69
N ILE A 19 -4.08 -8.95 -6.69
CA ILE A 19 -4.74 -9.09 -5.38
C ILE A 19 -3.98 -8.22 -4.39
N CYS A 20 -4.69 -7.32 -3.71
CA CYS A 20 -4.15 -6.64 -2.55
C CYS A 20 -4.33 -7.52 -1.33
N TYR A 21 -3.26 -8.20 -0.91
CA TYR A 21 -3.31 -9.08 0.25
C TYR A 21 -3.60 -8.34 1.55
N SER A 22 -3.24 -7.05 1.63
CA SER A 22 -3.54 -6.23 2.81
C SER A 22 -5.03 -6.18 3.13
N CYS A 23 -5.91 -6.20 2.11
CA CYS A 23 -7.37 -6.10 2.26
C CYS A 23 -8.17 -7.22 1.54
N ASP A 24 -7.48 -8.23 1.01
CA ASP A 24 -8.02 -9.32 0.19
C ASP A 24 -8.88 -8.86 -1.01
N GLN A 25 -8.64 -7.67 -1.55
CA GLN A 25 -9.40 -7.14 -2.70
C GLN A 25 -8.73 -7.42 -4.03
N ILE A 26 -9.55 -7.74 -5.03
CA ILE A 26 -9.17 -7.85 -6.43
C ILE A 26 -9.08 -6.44 -7.05
N ILE A 27 -7.96 -6.15 -7.69
CA ILE A 27 -7.67 -4.89 -8.38
C ILE A 27 -7.49 -5.19 -9.87
N TYR A 28 -8.23 -4.48 -10.71
CA TYR A 28 -8.07 -4.57 -12.15
C TYR A 28 -6.91 -3.68 -12.63
N VAL A 29 -5.98 -4.24 -13.38
CA VAL A 29 -4.78 -3.58 -13.89
C VAL A 29 -4.78 -3.66 -15.42
N ASP A 30 -5.05 -2.53 -16.10
CA ASP A 30 -5.14 -2.48 -17.56
C ASP A 30 -3.78 -2.80 -18.23
N LYS A 31 -3.83 -3.64 -19.28
CA LYS A 31 -2.70 -4.22 -20.02
C LYS A 31 -2.10 -3.28 -21.07
N ARG A 32 -2.73 -2.13 -21.35
CA ARG A 32 -2.42 -1.31 -22.53
C ARG A 32 -1.14 -0.48 -22.45
N LEU A 33 -0.43 -0.45 -21.32
CA LEU A 33 0.74 0.40 -21.13
C LEU A 33 1.91 -0.39 -20.54
N GLY A 34 3.12 -0.08 -21.01
CA GLY A 34 4.34 -0.87 -20.85
C GLY A 34 4.58 -1.46 -19.44
N TYR A 35 4.93 -2.75 -19.49
CA TYR A 35 5.48 -3.65 -18.47
C TYR A 35 5.91 -3.07 -17.11
N LYS A 36 5.40 -3.72 -16.05
CA LYS A 36 5.81 -3.69 -14.62
C LYS A 36 5.60 -2.37 -13.86
N LEU A 37 5.86 -1.21 -14.46
CA LEU A 37 5.73 0.09 -13.79
C LEU A 37 4.27 0.51 -13.55
N TYR A 38 3.37 0.24 -14.51
CA TYR A 38 1.96 0.60 -14.38
C TYR A 38 1.19 -0.28 -13.39
N HIS A 39 1.61 -1.55 -13.23
CA HIS A 39 1.04 -2.45 -12.22
C HIS A 39 1.33 -1.96 -10.81
N ASN A 40 2.55 -1.47 -10.56
CA ASN A 40 2.91 -0.85 -9.29
C ASN A 40 2.05 0.40 -9.04
N TYR A 41 1.86 1.25 -10.06
CA TYR A 41 1.02 2.45 -9.94
C TYR A 41 -0.42 2.15 -9.51
N LYS A 42 -1.08 1.15 -10.10
CA LYS A 42 -2.47 0.80 -9.74
C LYS A 42 -2.59 0.18 -8.35
N MET A 43 -1.60 -0.59 -7.93
CA MET A 43 -1.54 -1.11 -6.56
C MET A 43 -1.30 0.02 -5.55
N GLU A 44 -0.40 0.95 -5.85
CA GLU A 44 -0.15 2.15 -5.04
C GLU A 44 -1.39 3.04 -4.95
N GLU A 45 -2.07 3.29 -6.08
CA GLU A 45 -3.34 4.04 -6.12
C GLU A 45 -4.38 3.36 -5.23
N HIS A 46 -4.51 2.03 -5.31
CA HIS A 46 -5.40 1.27 -4.43
C HIS A 46 -5.02 1.43 -2.95
N TRP A 47 -3.74 1.30 -2.59
CA TRP A 47 -3.28 1.50 -1.20
C TRP A 47 -3.59 2.90 -0.69
N HIS A 48 -3.40 3.91 -1.52
CA HIS A 48 -3.61 5.31 -1.15
C HIS A 48 -5.10 5.69 -1.04
N THR A 49 -6.01 5.02 -1.76
CA THR A 49 -7.42 5.45 -1.87
C THR A 49 -8.43 4.47 -1.29
N ASN A 50 -8.24 3.17 -1.50
CA ASN A 50 -9.29 2.16 -1.32
C ASN A 50 -8.91 1.04 -0.35
N CYS A 51 -7.62 0.85 -0.05
CA CYS A 51 -7.18 -0.22 0.84
C CYS A 51 -7.70 0.01 2.26
N THR A 52 -8.45 -0.97 2.77
CA THR A 52 -9.08 -0.91 4.10
C THR A 52 -8.42 -1.84 5.11
N GLY A 53 -7.52 -2.72 4.67
CA GLY A 53 -6.89 -3.71 5.52
C GLY A 53 -5.41 -3.41 5.77
N ASN A 54 -4.92 -3.89 6.91
CA ASN A 54 -3.53 -3.76 7.34
C ASN A 54 -2.82 -5.12 7.49
N ARG A 55 -3.43 -6.22 6.98
CA ARG A 55 -3.05 -7.59 7.35
C ARG A 55 -1.57 -7.91 7.10
N HIS A 56 -0.98 -7.26 6.10
CA HIS A 56 0.44 -7.40 5.71
C HIS A 56 1.21 -6.08 5.79
N CYS A 57 0.75 -5.14 6.63
CA CYS A 57 1.62 -4.06 7.05
C CYS A 57 2.52 -4.63 8.16
N ASP A 58 3.74 -5.00 7.78
CA ASP A 58 4.66 -5.76 8.63
C ASP A 58 5.17 -4.99 9.86
N ILE A 59 4.76 -3.73 10.04
CA ILE A 59 5.22 -2.87 11.14
C ILE A 59 4.04 -2.25 11.89
N SER A 60 4.12 -2.27 13.21
CA SER A 60 3.24 -1.57 14.13
C SER A 60 3.53 -0.06 14.18
N PHE A 61 2.63 0.73 14.76
CA PHE A 61 2.88 2.16 14.98
C PHE A 61 4.16 2.43 15.78
N LYS A 62 4.45 1.58 16.78
CA LYS A 62 5.67 1.70 17.58
C LYS A 62 6.92 1.48 16.73
N GLU A 63 6.94 0.40 15.95
CA GLU A 63 8.05 0.08 15.04
C GLU A 63 8.23 1.18 13.98
N TYR A 64 7.13 1.68 13.40
CA TYR A 64 7.17 2.84 12.51
C TYR A 64 7.84 4.06 13.15
N MET A 65 7.48 4.40 14.39
CA MET A 65 8.08 5.54 15.11
C MET A 65 9.56 5.31 15.44
N GLU A 66 9.95 4.09 15.76
CA GLU A 66 11.36 3.71 16.00
C GLU A 66 12.19 3.80 14.72
N LEU A 67 11.63 3.33 13.59
CA LEU A 67 12.27 3.42 12.28
C LEU A 67 12.41 4.87 11.81
N LYS A 68 11.37 5.71 11.98
CA LYS A 68 11.41 7.13 11.60
C LYS A 68 12.44 7.96 12.37
N GLN A 69 12.87 7.51 13.54
CA GLN A 69 13.91 8.20 14.34
C GLN A 69 15.33 7.91 13.85
N LYS A 70 15.53 6.84 13.08
CA LYS A 70 16.85 6.48 12.54
C LYS A 70 17.16 7.30 11.28
N PRO A 71 18.44 7.58 11.00
CA PRO A 71 18.85 8.21 9.75
C PRO A 71 18.42 7.37 8.54
N GLU A 72 17.91 8.02 7.48
CA GLU A 72 17.46 7.29 6.27
C GLU A 72 18.59 6.47 5.61
N ALA A 73 19.84 6.90 5.76
CA ALA A 73 21.02 6.19 5.26
C ALA A 73 21.21 4.80 5.89
N GLU A 74 20.62 4.54 7.05
CA GLU A 74 20.67 3.23 7.73
C GLU A 74 19.54 2.29 7.27
N HIS A 75 18.58 2.78 6.49
CA HIS A 75 17.46 1.98 6.03
C HIS A 75 17.82 1.19 4.79
N ASP A 76 17.76 -0.14 4.89
CA ASP A 76 17.74 -0.99 3.72
C ASP A 76 16.48 -0.75 2.87
N ILE A 77 16.48 -1.30 1.66
CA ILE A 77 15.37 -1.13 0.70
C ILE A 77 14.04 -1.59 1.30
N PHE A 78 14.03 -2.66 2.10
CA PHE A 78 12.82 -3.22 2.69
C PHE A 78 12.26 -2.31 3.77
N THR A 79 13.13 -1.75 4.61
CA THR A 79 12.79 -0.80 5.66
C THR A 79 12.16 0.45 5.06
N ARG A 80 12.75 1.00 3.99
CA ARG A 80 12.19 2.16 3.28
C ARG A 80 10.80 1.87 2.72
N LEU A 81 10.60 0.69 2.12
CA LEU A 81 9.31 0.26 1.59
C LEU A 81 8.25 0.07 2.69
N ALA A 82 8.63 -0.50 3.82
CA ALA A 82 7.71 -0.68 4.96
C ALA A 82 7.26 0.67 5.53
N ILE A 83 8.19 1.62 5.72
CA ILE A 83 7.86 2.99 6.14
C ILE A 83 6.93 3.66 5.13
N TYR A 84 7.27 3.61 3.84
CA TYR A 84 6.50 4.22 2.76
C TYR A 84 5.05 3.69 2.69
N ARG A 85 4.87 2.37 2.78
CA ARG A 85 3.54 1.75 2.81
C ARG A 85 2.74 2.18 4.05
N TYR A 86 3.39 2.29 5.21
CA TYR A 86 2.75 2.75 6.43
C TYR A 86 2.26 4.20 6.30
N GLU A 87 3.08 5.08 5.72
CA GLU A 87 2.71 6.48 5.46
C GLU A 87 1.50 6.60 4.53
N PHE A 88 1.44 5.82 3.45
CA PHE A 88 0.27 5.79 2.58
C PHE A 88 -1.02 5.36 3.29
N GLN A 89 -0.93 4.44 4.24
CA GLN A 89 -2.09 4.07 5.04
C GLN A 89 -2.56 5.21 5.95
N ILE A 90 -1.62 5.94 6.58
CA ILE A 90 -1.95 7.14 7.36
C ILE A 90 -2.66 8.17 6.47
N GLU A 91 -2.12 8.45 5.29
CA GLU A 91 -2.70 9.40 4.34
C GLU A 91 -4.11 8.99 3.89
N ASN A 92 -4.31 7.72 3.54
CA ASN A 92 -5.62 7.16 3.22
C ASN A 92 -6.63 7.41 4.36
N LEU A 93 -6.25 7.05 5.60
CA LEU A 93 -7.10 7.20 6.78
C LEU A 93 -7.47 8.68 7.01
N ILE A 94 -6.50 9.58 6.89
CA ILE A 94 -6.73 11.03 6.99
C ILE A 94 -7.73 11.48 5.92
N ASN A 95 -7.56 11.06 4.67
CA ASN A 95 -8.44 11.43 3.56
C ASN A 95 -9.87 10.92 3.78
N ARG A 96 -10.04 9.69 4.28
CA ARG A 96 -11.35 9.13 4.63
C ARG A 96 -12.03 9.91 5.75
N VAL A 97 -11.29 10.26 6.81
CA VAL A 97 -11.82 11.07 7.92
C VAL A 97 -12.23 12.47 7.43
N LYS A 98 -11.43 13.10 6.57
CA LYS A 98 -11.77 14.39 5.94
C LYS A 98 -13.08 14.29 5.14
N HIS A 99 -13.19 13.28 4.27
CA HIS A 99 -14.39 13.07 3.46
C HIS A 99 -15.65 12.84 4.30
N ILE A 100 -15.53 12.04 5.37
CA ILE A 100 -16.64 11.82 6.33
C ILE A 100 -17.06 13.14 6.97
N ARG A 101 -16.10 13.95 7.44
CA ARG A 101 -16.38 15.26 8.06
C ARG A 101 -17.06 16.22 7.08
N GLU A 102 -16.61 16.26 5.83
CA GLU A 102 -17.20 17.10 4.78
C GLU A 102 -18.63 16.67 4.44
N THR A 103 -18.88 15.36 4.39
CA THR A 103 -20.21 14.81 4.15
C THR A 103 -21.14 15.09 5.33
N ALA A 104 -20.66 14.93 6.56
CA ALA A 104 -21.44 15.22 7.76
C ALA A 104 -21.83 16.70 7.90
N LYS A 105 -21.01 17.65 7.40
CA LYS A 105 -21.37 19.08 7.36
C LYS A 105 -22.52 19.40 6.40
N LYS A 106 -22.82 18.52 5.45
CA LYS A 106 -23.89 18.69 4.46
C LYS A 106 -25.23 18.12 4.93
N ILE A 107 -25.24 17.44 6.09
CA ILE A 107 -26.42 16.91 6.77
C ILE A 107 -26.84 17.92 7.84
#